data_AF-A0A2S7KB13-F1
#
_entry.id   AF-A0A2S7KB13-F1
#
_cell.length_a   1.000
_cell.length_b   1.000
_cell.length_c   1.000
_cell.angle_alpha   90.00
_cell.angle_beta   90.00
_cell.angle_gamma   90.00
#
_symmetry.space_group_name_H-M   'P 1'
#
loop_
_entity.id
_entity.type
_entity.pdbx_description
1 polymer ?
#
loop_
_entity_poly.entity_id
_entity_poly.type
_entity_poly.pdbx_seq_one_letter_code
_entity_poly.pdbx_strand_id
1 'polypeptide(L)'
;MSNKYKDFADAFIADYVNAEGYPPEGDMQLAREYATRCKLRAEKEGMAANSFEIHLGVTLEKYIHNAIIAANDAEVERLASKDS
;
A
#
# COMPACT_ATOMS: atom_id res chain seq x y z
N MET A 1 19.63 -0.86 -5.72
CA MET A 1 19.67 -0.89 -4.24
C MET A 1 18.27 -1.21 -3.76
N SER A 2 18.08 -2.23 -2.92
CA SER A 2 16.79 -2.45 -2.27
C SER A 2 16.61 -1.35 -1.21
N ASN A 3 15.43 -0.76 -1.18
CA ASN A 3 15.09 0.30 -0.26
C ASN A 3 14.22 -0.35 0.81
N LYS A 4 14.80 -0.65 1.98
CA LYS A 4 14.11 -1.35 3.06
C LYS A 4 12.75 -0.75 3.43
N TYR A 5 12.56 0.56 3.25
CA TYR A 5 11.28 1.25 3.47
C TYR A 5 10.26 0.93 2.38
N LYS A 6 10.72 0.85 1.13
CA LYS A 6 9.90 0.40 0.01
C LYS A 6 9.51 -1.07 0.19
N ASP A 7 10.48 -1.93 0.48
CA ASP A 7 10.24 -3.37 0.66
C ASP A 7 9.27 -3.63 1.83
N PHE A 8 9.42 -2.88 2.93
CA PHE A 8 8.49 -2.96 4.07
C PHE A 8 7.07 -2.49 3.69
N ALA A 9 6.96 -1.35 2.98
CA ALA A 9 5.67 -0.84 2.53
C ALA A 9 4.99 -1.82 1.57
N ASP A 10 5.74 -2.39 0.62
CA ASP A 10 5.25 -3.37 -0.34
C ASP A 10 4.77 -4.66 0.36
N ALA A 11 5.54 -5.15 1.34
CA ALA A 11 5.12 -6.30 2.14
C ALA A 11 3.86 -6.01 2.97
N PHE A 12 3.77 -4.83 3.59
CA PHE A 12 2.58 -4.42 4.32
C PHE A 12 1.35 -4.33 3.40
N ILE A 13 1.50 -3.73 2.22
CA ILE A 13 0.42 -3.65 1.22
C ILE A 13 -0.01 -5.05 0.80
N ALA A 14 0.94 -5.95 0.52
CA ALA A 14 0.61 -7.32 0.14
C ALA A 14 -0.14 -8.08 1.24
N ASP A 15 0.19 -7.85 2.52
CA ASP A 15 -0.49 -8.45 3.67
C ASP A 15 -1.91 -7.91 3.88
N TYR A 16 -2.11 -6.60 3.74
CA TYR A 16 -3.37 -5.93 4.12
C TYR A 16 -4.32 -5.64 2.95
N VAL A 17 -3.79 -5.17 1.83
CA VAL A 17 -4.60 -4.72 0.68
C VAL A 17 -5.10 -5.91 -0.15
N ASN A 18 -4.29 -6.96 -0.33
CA ASN A 18 -4.74 -8.16 -1.04
C ASN A 18 -5.69 -9.04 -0.20
N ALA A 19 -5.80 -8.80 1.12
CA ALA A 19 -6.53 -9.67 2.04
C ALA A 19 -7.98 -9.23 2.30
N GLU A 20 -8.28 -7.92 2.37
CA GLU A 20 -9.60 -7.43 2.80
C GLU A 20 -10.56 -7.05 1.65
N GLY A 21 -10.14 -7.24 0.39
CA GLY A 21 -10.94 -6.80 -0.75
C GLY A 21 -10.85 -5.28 -0.92
N TYR A 22 -10.89 -4.85 -2.18
CA TYR A 22 -10.50 -3.50 -2.50
C TYR A 22 -11.61 -2.48 -2.17
N PRO A 23 -11.29 -1.38 -1.46
CA PRO A 23 -12.24 -0.30 -1.30
C PRO A 23 -12.56 0.34 -2.66
N PRO A 24 -13.74 0.99 -2.80
CA PRO A 24 -14.09 1.74 -4.00
C PRO A 24 -13.03 2.81 -4.31
N GLU A 25 -12.72 2.97 -5.60
CA GLU A 25 -11.75 3.96 -6.09
C GLU A 25 -12.04 5.35 -5.51
N GLY A 26 -11.00 5.99 -4.96
CA GLY A 26 -11.08 7.35 -4.40
C GLY A 26 -11.29 7.42 -2.88
N ASP A 27 -11.45 6.29 -2.19
CA ASP A 27 -11.46 6.29 -0.72
C ASP A 27 -10.04 6.44 -0.14
N MET A 28 -9.62 7.69 0.01
CA MET A 28 -8.36 8.07 0.66
C MET A 28 -8.37 7.81 2.18
N GLN A 29 -9.53 7.54 2.78
CA GLN A 29 -9.67 7.31 4.21
C GLN A 29 -9.01 5.98 4.60
N LEU A 30 -9.21 4.93 3.80
CA LEU A 30 -8.56 3.63 4.01
C LEU A 30 -7.03 3.72 3.81
N ALA A 31 -6.59 4.42 2.76
CA ALA A 31 -5.16 4.63 2.51
C ALA A 31 -4.47 5.36 3.67
N ARG A 32 -5.17 6.30 4.31
CA ARG A 32 -4.69 7.01 5.50
C ARG A 32 -4.60 6.08 6.71
N GLU A 33 -5.61 5.27 6.97
CA GLU A 33 -5.60 4.32 8.08
C GLU A 33 -4.48 3.28 7.92
N TYR A 34 -4.33 2.73 6.71
CA TYR A 34 -3.23 1.81 6.39
C TYR A 34 -1.86 2.48 6.48
N ALA A 35 -1.72 3.74 6.07
CA ALA A 35 -0.47 4.48 6.28
C ALA A 35 -0.14 4.63 7.76
N THR A 36 -1.11 4.93 8.62
CA THR A 36 -0.92 4.97 10.08
C THR A 36 -0.51 3.62 10.64
N ARG A 37 -1.19 2.53 10.25
CA ARG A 37 -0.85 1.16 10.69
C ARG A 37 0.56 0.74 10.21
N CYS A 38 0.92 1.08 8.98
CA CYS A 38 2.24 0.81 8.41
C CYS A 38 3.33 1.57 9.18
N LYS A 39 3.13 2.86 9.48
CA LYS A 39 4.05 3.64 10.34
C LYS A 39 4.21 3.01 11.73
N LEU A 40 3.11 2.64 12.39
CA LEU A 40 3.14 2.01 13.72
C LEU A 40 3.88 0.67 13.72
N ARG A 41 3.69 -0.17 12.68
CA ARG A 41 4.40 -1.44 12.55
C ARG A 41 5.89 -1.21 12.28
N ALA A 42 6.22 -0.26 11.42
CA ALA A 42 7.59 0.10 11.10
C ALA A 42 8.33 0.61 12.35
N GLU A 43 7.70 1.45 13.17
CA GLU A 43 8.27 1.93 14.44
C GLU A 43 8.54 0.78 15.42
N LYS A 44 7.64 -0.22 15.49
CA LYS A 44 7.87 -1.45 16.29
C LYS A 44 9.06 -2.26 15.80
N GLU A 45 9.37 -2.19 14.50
CA GLU A 45 10.53 -2.84 13.89
C GLU A 45 11.79 -1.95 13.87
N GLY A 46 11.74 -0.79 14.55
CA GLY A 46 12.88 0.12 14.67
C GLY A 46 13.13 0.99 13.43
N MET A 47 12.14 1.14 12.56
CA MET A 47 12.18 2.01 11.39
C MET A 47 11.53 3.36 11.69
N ALA A 48 12.16 4.45 11.24
CA ALA A 48 11.63 5.78 11.47
C ALA A 48 10.49 6.09 10.48
N ALA A 49 9.29 6.35 10.98
CA ALA A 49 8.11 6.68 10.16
C ALA A 49 8.37 7.85 9.18
N ASN A 50 9.16 8.84 9.59
CA ASN A 50 9.50 10.01 8.76
C ASN A 50 10.45 9.68 7.60
N SER A 51 11.17 8.56 7.66
CA SER A 51 12.09 8.15 6.61
C SER A 51 11.37 7.53 5.41
N PHE A 52 10.13 7.04 5.56
CA PHE A 52 9.36 6.51 4.44
C PHE A 52 9.23 7.52 3.30
N GLU A 53 8.89 8.77 3.59
CA GLU A 53 8.61 9.76 2.55
C GLU A 53 9.89 10.18 1.79
N ILE A 54 11.01 10.23 2.50
CA ILE A 54 12.35 10.46 1.93
C ILE A 54 12.72 9.33 0.97
N HIS A 55 12.45 8.10 1.38
CA HIS A 55 12.84 6.90 0.65
C HIS A 55 11.88 6.55 -0.49
N LEU A 56 10.59 6.82 -0.34
CA LEU A 56 9.57 6.55 -1.36
C LEU A 56 9.46 7.70 -2.37
N GLY A 57 9.93 8.91 -2.03
CA GLY A 57 9.77 10.11 -2.86
C GLY A 57 8.33 10.63 -2.93
N VAL A 58 7.41 10.01 -2.17
CA VAL A 58 6.00 10.35 -2.06
C VAL A 58 5.54 10.09 -0.63
N THR A 59 4.41 10.67 -0.22
CA THR A 59 3.80 10.34 1.06
C THR A 59 3.40 8.87 1.10
N LEU A 60 3.55 8.23 2.26
CA LEU A 60 3.17 6.82 2.43
C LEU A 60 1.69 6.58 2.11
N GLU A 61 0.83 7.54 2.44
CA GLU A 61 -0.60 7.54 2.06
C GLU A 61 -0.78 7.43 0.54
N LYS A 62 -0.06 8.25 -0.24
CA LYS A 62 -0.11 8.23 -1.70
C LYS A 62 0.48 6.94 -2.27
N TYR A 63 1.52 6.42 -1.64
CA TYR A 63 2.12 5.13 -2.00
C TYR A 63 1.12 3.98 -1.86
N ILE A 64 0.46 3.89 -0.71
CA ILE A 64 -0.55 2.87 -0.42
C ILE A 64 -1.79 3.05 -1.30
N HIS A 65 -2.27 4.28 -1.49
CA HIS A 65 -3.39 4.57 -2.37
C HIS A 65 -3.14 4.09 -3.81
N ASN A 66 -1.95 4.38 -4.37
CA ASN A 66 -1.60 3.90 -5.70
C ASN A 66 -1.54 2.38 -5.79
N ALA A 67 -1.08 1.72 -4.72
CA ALA A 67 -1.02 0.26 -4.68
C ALA A 67 -2.42 -0.39 -4.58
N ILE A 68 -3.34 0.24 -3.85
CA ILE A 68 -4.76 -0.15 -3.82
C ILE A 68 -5.37 -0.05 -5.22
N ILE A 69 -5.15 1.06 -5.93
CA ILE A 69 -5.64 1.23 -7.32
C ILE A 69 -5.04 0.16 -8.23
N ALA A 70 -3.72 -0.05 -8.20
CA ALA A 70 -3.06 -1.03 -9.05
C ALA A 70 -3.57 -2.46 -8.80
N ALA A 71 -3.88 -2.80 -7.55
CA ALA A 71 -4.40 -4.11 -7.20
C ALA A 71 -5.88 -4.27 -7.60
N ASN A 72 -6.67 -3.19 -7.49
CA ASN A 72 -8.01 -3.09 -8.07
C ASN A 72 -8.00 -3.34 -9.58
N ASP A 73 -7.19 -2.60 -10.32
CA ASP A 73 -7.04 -2.71 -11.78
C ASP A 73 -6.66 -4.13 -12.19
N ALA A 74 -5.70 -4.74 -11.47
CA ALA A 74 -5.28 -6.11 -11.73
C ALA A 74 -6.41 -7.13 -11.53
N GLU A 75 -7.25 -6.97 -10.51
CA GLU A 75 -8.40 -7.86 -10.32
C GLU A 75 -9.51 -7.62 -11.35
N VAL A 76 -9.74 -6.38 -11.76
CA VAL A 76 -10.67 -6.04 -12.86
C VAL A 76 -10.21 -6.70 -14.16
N GLU A 77 -8.93 -6.61 -14.52
CA GLU A 77 -8.37 -7.29 -15.69
C GLU A 77 -8.51 -8.81 -15.59
N ARG A 78 -8.28 -9.39 -14.41
CA ARG A 78 -8.42 -10.83 -14.18
C ARG A 78 -9.86 -11.31 -14.36
N LEU A 79 -10.83 -10.54 -13.89
CA LEU A 79 -12.26 -10.83 -14.05
C LEU A 79 -12.67 -10.68 -15.52
N ALA A 80 -12.26 -9.59 -16.17
CA ALA A 80 -12.54 -9.36 -17.59
C ALA A 80 -11.97 -10.48 -18.49
N SER A 81 -10.80 -11.01 -18.13
CA SER A 81 -10.16 -12.12 -18.86
C SER A 81 -10.82 -13.49 -18.61
N LYS A 82 -11.65 -13.63 -17.57
CA LYS A 82 -12.39 -14.86 -17.26
C LYS A 82 -13.77 -14.92 -17.91
N ASP A 83 -14.34 -13.76 -18.26
CA ASP A 83 -15.65 -13.65 -18.92
C ASP A 83 -15.55 -13.57 -20.46
N SER A 84 -14.37 -13.76 -21.05
CA SER A 84 -14.14 -13.80 -22.52
C SER A 84 -13.92 -15.21 -23.07
#